data_AF-A0A955DUF2-F1
#
_entry.id   AF-A0A955DUF2-F1
#
_cell.length_a   1.000
_cell.length_b   1.000
_cell.length_c   1.000
_cell.angle_alpha   90.00
_cell.angle_beta   90.00
_cell.angle_gamma   90.00
#
_symmetry.space_group_name_H-M   'P 1'
#
loop_
_entity.id
_entity.type
_entity.pdbx_description
1 polymer ?
#
loop_
_entity_poly.entity_id
_entity_poly.type
_entity_poly.pdbx_seq_one_letter_code
_entity_poly.pdbx_strand_id
1 'polypeptide(L)'
;MLRLCRVVIVGLAPWSASGQAPLVPHVPINLAHVERVRDETRQGDDRWSAPLRRLRADADACLDDGPWSVTDKSVLPPSGDPHDYMSLGPYWWPNPETPDGLPYVRRDGDVNPERARIPDASSWGRMARTSSTLALAAVLLDDEACAERAALLIRTWFIDPETRMHPHLRYGQAIPGRVDGRDIGIIDTREVFLVTDAVRLLEQSHAWTPDDDEAIRAWMRDYLEWLVHGEYRTEGDRRNNHATWYDVQVVSIADLLGLEPLVEDTLRRVHARRIAPYIAVDGEQVEETARTHGWEYS
;
A
#
# COMPACT_ATOMS: atom_id res chain seq x y z
N MET A 1 7.33 -72.62 -33.65
CA MET A 1 6.46 -71.56 -33.08
C MET A 1 6.47 -71.80 -31.58
N LEU A 2 6.91 -70.96 -30.66
CA LEU A 2 7.03 -69.51 -30.60
C LEU A 2 8.40 -69.11 -29.99
N ARG A 3 8.95 -68.00 -30.47
CA ARG A 3 9.99 -67.19 -29.80
C ARG A 3 9.33 -65.93 -29.24
N LEU A 4 10.04 -65.30 -28.29
CA LEU A 4 9.85 -63.99 -27.65
C LEU A 4 9.05 -63.98 -26.34
N CYS A 5 9.78 -63.94 -25.22
CA CYS A 5 9.46 -63.02 -24.13
C CYS A 5 10.65 -62.07 -23.96
N ARG A 6 10.42 -60.79 -24.27
CA ARG A 6 11.32 -59.67 -23.98
C ARG A 6 11.25 -59.37 -22.49
N VAL A 7 12.40 -59.40 -21.81
CA VAL A 7 12.57 -58.78 -20.50
C VAL A 7 12.78 -57.30 -20.74
N VAL A 8 11.84 -56.47 -20.27
CA VAL A 8 12.01 -55.01 -20.20
C VAL A 8 12.44 -54.70 -18.77
N ILE A 9 13.71 -54.35 -18.58
CA ILE A 9 14.19 -53.71 -17.36
C ILE A 9 13.91 -52.22 -17.53
N VAL A 10 12.86 -51.71 -16.90
CA VAL A 10 12.70 -50.27 -16.68
C VAL A 10 13.37 -49.96 -15.35
N GLY A 11 14.55 -49.33 -15.41
CA GLY A 11 15.18 -48.75 -14.24
C GLY A 11 14.31 -47.58 -13.73
N LEU A 12 13.75 -47.73 -12.53
CA LEU A 12 13.21 -46.60 -11.77
C LEU A 12 14.40 -45.80 -11.24
N ALA A 13 14.75 -44.71 -11.93
CA ALA A 13 15.54 -43.66 -11.31
C ALA A 13 14.65 -42.92 -10.30
N PRO A 14 15.08 -42.73 -9.04
CA PRO A 14 14.31 -41.93 -8.10
C PRO A 14 14.35 -40.48 -8.56
N TRP A 15 13.16 -39.94 -8.82
CA TRP A 15 12.93 -38.52 -9.00
C TRP A 15 13.31 -37.83 -7.69
N SER A 16 14.49 -37.20 -7.65
CA SER A 16 14.81 -36.23 -6.61
C SER A 16 14.06 -34.96 -6.95
N ALA A 17 12.81 -34.87 -6.48
CA ALA A 17 12.12 -33.60 -6.38
C ALA A 17 12.85 -32.78 -5.31
N SER A 18 13.77 -31.91 -5.73
CA SER A 18 14.17 -30.75 -4.95
C SER A 18 12.93 -29.87 -4.81
N GLY A 19 12.12 -30.15 -3.79
CA GLY A 19 10.91 -29.40 -3.47
C GLY A 19 11.28 -28.03 -2.90
N GLN A 20 11.62 -27.09 -3.76
CA GLN A 20 11.29 -25.70 -3.50
C GLN A 20 9.82 -25.56 -3.87
N ALA A 21 8.98 -25.26 -2.87
CA ALA A 21 7.62 -24.83 -3.12
C ALA A 21 7.66 -23.71 -4.17
N PRO A 22 6.76 -23.71 -5.18
CA PRO A 22 6.71 -22.60 -6.12
C PRO A 22 6.54 -21.31 -5.31
N LEU A 23 7.45 -20.35 -5.50
CA LEU A 23 7.34 -19.02 -4.90
C LEU A 23 5.97 -18.47 -5.32
N VAL A 24 5.08 -18.33 -4.35
CA VAL A 24 3.79 -17.66 -4.57
C VAL A 24 4.14 -16.22 -4.91
N PRO A 25 3.74 -15.70 -6.10
CA PRO A 25 4.03 -14.32 -6.44
C PRO A 25 3.32 -13.42 -5.44
N HIS A 26 4.12 -12.82 -4.57
CA HIS A 26 3.72 -11.79 -3.64
C HIS A 26 3.31 -10.53 -4.41
N VAL A 27 2.19 -9.93 -4.01
CA VAL A 27 1.73 -8.66 -4.58
C VAL A 27 1.91 -7.56 -3.53
N PRO A 28 2.42 -6.37 -3.91
CA PRO A 28 2.96 -6.04 -5.25
C PRO A 28 4.45 -6.29 -5.47
N ILE A 29 5.32 -6.32 -4.44
CA ILE A 29 6.74 -6.56 -4.69
C ILE A 29 7.05 -8.02 -5.05
N ASN A 30 7.77 -8.19 -6.16
CA ASN A 30 8.28 -9.50 -6.56
C ASN A 30 9.57 -9.83 -5.79
N LEU A 31 9.45 -10.48 -4.63
CA LEU A 31 10.60 -10.87 -3.81
C LEU A 31 11.61 -11.74 -4.57
N ALA A 32 11.15 -12.63 -5.45
CA ALA A 32 12.03 -13.45 -6.30
C ALA A 32 12.86 -12.61 -7.29
N HIS A 33 12.34 -11.46 -7.71
CA HIS A 33 13.11 -10.50 -8.50
C HIS A 33 14.11 -9.75 -7.64
N VAL A 34 13.73 -9.30 -6.45
CA VAL A 34 14.62 -8.62 -5.49
C VAL A 34 15.81 -9.52 -5.13
N GLU A 35 15.56 -10.79 -4.78
CA GLU A 35 16.60 -11.78 -4.48
C GLU A 35 17.57 -11.97 -5.65
N ARG A 36 17.03 -12.07 -6.87
CA ARG A 36 17.85 -12.20 -8.09
C ARG A 36 18.74 -10.99 -8.31
N VAL A 37 18.20 -9.77 -8.16
CA VAL A 37 18.97 -8.53 -8.28
C VAL A 37 20.11 -8.52 -7.26
N ARG A 38 19.82 -8.90 -6.01
CA ARG A 38 20.83 -9.00 -4.94
C ARG A 38 21.95 -9.99 -5.29
N ASP A 39 21.58 -11.17 -5.76
CA ASP A 39 22.55 -12.23 -6.09
C ASP A 39 23.42 -11.86 -7.30
N GLU A 40 22.82 -11.30 -8.34
CA GLU A 40 23.55 -10.82 -9.52
C GLU A 40 24.50 -9.66 -9.19
N THR A 41 24.08 -8.76 -8.30
CA THR A 41 24.92 -7.67 -7.79
C THR A 41 26.13 -8.22 -7.02
N ARG A 42 25.92 -9.21 -6.14
CA ARG A 42 27.01 -9.88 -5.40
C ARG A 42 27.98 -10.64 -6.31
N GLN A 43 27.52 -11.08 -7.47
CA GLN A 43 28.34 -11.72 -8.50
C GLN A 43 29.08 -10.70 -9.40
N GLY A 44 28.86 -9.40 -9.20
CA GLY A 44 29.50 -8.33 -9.96
C GLY A 44 28.83 -8.00 -11.30
N ASP A 45 27.52 -8.28 -11.46
CA ASP A 45 26.77 -7.85 -12.64
C ASP A 45 26.56 -6.32 -12.62
N ASP A 46 27.32 -5.61 -13.45
CA ASP A 46 27.31 -4.15 -13.53
C ASP A 46 26.00 -3.53 -14.03
N ARG A 47 25.06 -4.33 -14.56
CA ARG A 47 23.77 -3.81 -15.04
C ARG A 47 22.96 -3.13 -13.95
N TRP A 48 23.18 -3.51 -12.69
CA TRP A 48 22.49 -2.97 -11.53
C TRP A 48 23.18 -1.75 -10.94
N SER A 49 24.42 -1.45 -11.35
CA SER A 49 25.24 -0.39 -10.76
C SER A 49 24.60 1.00 -10.82
N ALA A 50 23.94 1.36 -11.93
CA ALA A 50 23.26 2.66 -12.04
C ALA A 50 21.96 2.73 -11.21
N PRO A 51 21.02 1.76 -11.30
CA PRO A 51 19.86 1.71 -10.41
C PRO A 51 20.21 1.68 -8.91
N LEU A 52 21.22 0.92 -8.50
CA LEU A 52 21.62 0.82 -7.10
C LEU A 52 22.26 2.11 -6.57
N ARG A 53 23.03 2.83 -7.39
CA ARG A 53 23.49 4.18 -7.03
C ARG A 53 22.34 5.16 -6.86
N ARG A 54 21.29 5.04 -7.67
CA ARG A 54 20.10 5.87 -7.52
C ARG A 54 19.35 5.53 -6.23
N LEU A 55 19.14 4.23 -5.95
CA LEU A 55 18.53 3.76 -4.70
C LEU A 55 19.34 4.23 -3.48
N ARG A 56 20.67 4.15 -3.53
CA ARG A 56 21.55 4.70 -2.48
C ARG A 56 21.28 6.20 -2.26
N ALA A 57 21.28 6.99 -3.32
CA ALA A 57 21.03 8.44 -3.21
C ALA A 57 19.63 8.76 -2.68
N ASP A 58 18.61 8.01 -3.09
CA ASP A 58 17.25 8.17 -2.58
C ASP A 58 17.15 7.75 -1.10
N ALA A 59 17.86 6.70 -0.68
CA ALA A 59 17.92 6.25 0.71
C ALA A 59 18.65 7.26 1.60
N ASP A 60 19.83 7.74 1.17
CA ASP A 60 20.62 8.73 1.90
C ASP A 60 19.83 10.04 2.11
N ALA A 61 18.99 10.43 1.14
CA ALA A 61 18.15 11.62 1.23
C ALA A 61 17.01 11.50 2.27
N CYS A 62 16.59 10.28 2.61
CA CYS A 62 15.45 10.03 3.49
C CYS A 62 15.84 9.35 4.83
N LEU A 63 17.12 9.08 5.07
CA LEU A 63 17.60 8.31 6.23
C LEU A 63 17.36 9.02 7.56
N ASP A 64 17.21 10.34 7.55
CA ASP A 64 16.94 11.19 8.72
C ASP A 64 15.52 11.76 8.77
N ASP A 65 14.68 11.32 7.84
CA ASP A 65 13.33 11.85 7.67
C ASP A 65 12.36 11.21 8.69
N GLY A 66 11.45 12.00 9.25
CA GLY A 66 10.49 11.54 10.26
C GLY A 66 11.12 11.25 11.64
N PRO A 67 10.51 10.39 12.48
CA PRO A 67 9.26 9.68 12.22
C PRO A 67 8.04 10.62 12.21
N TRP A 68 7.00 10.22 11.47
CA TRP A 68 5.72 10.93 11.44
C TRP A 68 4.63 10.08 12.08
N SER A 69 3.64 10.72 12.67
CA SER A 69 2.50 10.08 13.30
C SER A 69 1.21 10.84 13.01
N VAL A 70 0.07 10.15 13.05
CA VAL A 70 -1.24 10.81 13.09
C VAL A 70 -1.41 11.69 14.33
N THR A 71 -0.65 11.45 15.41
CA THR A 71 -0.72 12.24 16.64
C THR A 71 -0.01 13.60 16.53
N ASP A 72 0.73 13.84 15.44
CA ASP A 72 1.43 15.12 15.18
C ASP A 72 0.47 16.28 14.85
N LYS A 73 -0.80 15.97 14.53
CA LYS A 73 -1.79 16.99 14.16
C LYS A 73 -2.21 17.81 15.38
N SER A 74 -2.39 19.11 15.16
CA SER A 74 -2.93 20.03 16.19
C SER A 74 -4.47 20.12 16.16
N VAL A 75 -5.08 19.78 15.03
CA VAL A 75 -6.54 19.74 14.87
C VAL A 75 -6.99 18.32 15.10
N LEU A 76 -7.82 18.10 16.12
CA LEU A 76 -8.36 16.78 16.43
C LEU A 76 -9.62 16.47 15.60
N PRO A 77 -9.85 15.21 15.24
CA PRO A 77 -11.11 14.77 14.66
C PRO A 77 -12.26 14.95 15.67
N PRO A 78 -13.53 14.90 15.21
CA PRO A 78 -14.70 14.97 16.07
C PRO A 78 -14.76 13.95 17.21
N SER A 79 -14.05 12.82 17.13
CA SER A 79 -13.90 11.89 18.26
C SER A 79 -13.14 12.49 19.45
N GLY A 80 -12.32 13.52 19.21
CA GLY A 80 -11.38 14.06 20.19
C GLY A 80 -10.12 13.22 20.38
N ASP A 81 -9.93 12.15 19.59
CA ASP A 81 -8.81 11.23 19.72
C ASP A 81 -7.69 11.54 18.70
N PRO A 82 -6.45 11.84 19.14
CA PRO A 82 -5.34 12.10 18.21
C PRO A 82 -4.91 10.88 17.39
N HIS A 83 -5.24 9.66 17.81
CA HIS A 83 -4.93 8.42 17.09
C HIS A 83 -5.85 8.17 15.89
N ASP A 84 -6.97 8.88 15.81
CA ASP A 84 -7.88 8.79 14.67
C ASP A 84 -7.33 9.60 13.50
N TYR A 85 -7.14 8.95 12.34
CA TYR A 85 -6.73 9.62 11.12
C TYR A 85 -7.78 10.63 10.65
N MET A 86 -7.35 11.83 10.28
CA MET A 86 -8.21 12.86 9.71
C MET A 86 -7.60 13.50 8.47
N SER A 87 -8.42 13.88 7.49
CA SER A 87 -7.97 14.73 6.39
C SER A 87 -9.14 15.55 5.83
N LEU A 88 -8.83 16.54 4.97
CA LEU A 88 -9.85 17.32 4.26
C LEU A 88 -9.94 16.89 2.81
N GLY A 89 -11.17 16.87 2.29
CA GLY A 89 -11.41 16.64 0.86
C GLY A 89 -10.66 17.70 0.03
N PRO A 90 -9.79 17.29 -0.91
CA PRO A 90 -8.83 18.20 -1.54
C PRO A 90 -9.48 19.33 -2.34
N TYR A 91 -10.66 19.08 -2.89
CA TYR A 91 -11.36 20.01 -3.80
C TYR A 91 -12.48 20.80 -3.12
N TRP A 92 -12.48 20.91 -1.79
CA TRP A 92 -13.52 21.61 -1.04
C TRP A 92 -12.98 22.90 -0.44
N TRP A 93 -13.61 24.02 -0.75
CA TRP A 93 -13.17 25.38 -0.42
C TRP A 93 -14.21 26.11 0.44
N PRO A 94 -13.80 27.08 1.29
CA PRO A 94 -14.73 27.98 1.95
C PRO A 94 -15.70 28.63 0.95
N ASN A 95 -16.98 28.67 1.33
CA ASN A 95 -18.02 29.27 0.52
C ASN A 95 -17.94 30.81 0.56
N PRO A 96 -17.65 31.49 -0.57
CA PRO A 96 -17.58 32.96 -0.57
C PRO A 96 -18.94 33.63 -0.36
N GLU A 97 -20.05 32.89 -0.46
CA GLU A 97 -21.41 33.41 -0.32
C GLU A 97 -21.90 33.45 1.14
N THR A 98 -21.15 32.90 2.10
CA THR A 98 -21.53 32.88 3.52
C THR A 98 -20.52 33.60 4.41
N PRO A 99 -20.96 34.25 5.50
CA PRO A 99 -20.06 35.03 6.36
C PRO A 99 -18.96 34.22 7.05
N ASP A 100 -19.21 32.94 7.29
CA ASP A 100 -18.32 32.00 7.98
C ASP A 100 -17.61 31.03 7.02
N GLY A 101 -17.87 31.13 5.71
CA GLY A 101 -17.29 30.23 4.72
C GLY A 101 -17.89 28.82 4.71
N LEU A 102 -18.97 28.56 5.44
CA LEU A 102 -19.62 27.24 5.52
C LEU A 102 -20.97 27.20 4.81
N PRO A 103 -21.45 26.01 4.37
CA PRO A 103 -20.67 24.78 4.20
C PRO A 103 -19.69 24.92 3.01
N TYR A 104 -18.56 24.22 3.05
CA TYR A 104 -17.59 24.29 1.95
C TYR A 104 -18.23 23.90 0.60
N VAL A 105 -17.69 24.42 -0.51
CA VAL A 105 -18.15 24.18 -1.89
C VAL A 105 -17.06 23.52 -2.72
N ARG A 106 -17.47 22.66 -3.67
CA ARG A 106 -16.54 21.87 -4.49
C ARG A 106 -15.99 22.68 -5.66
N ARG A 107 -14.67 22.62 -5.88
CA ARG A 107 -13.95 23.13 -7.06
C ARG A 107 -13.05 22.02 -7.60
N ASP A 108 -13.54 21.25 -8.57
CA ASP A 108 -12.83 20.07 -9.06
C ASP A 108 -11.48 20.42 -9.69
N GLY A 109 -10.44 19.67 -9.34
CA GLY A 109 -9.07 19.90 -9.80
C GLY A 109 -8.34 21.08 -9.15
N ASP A 110 -9.00 21.86 -8.28
CA ASP A 110 -8.41 22.98 -7.55
C ASP A 110 -8.20 22.61 -6.08
N VAL A 111 -6.95 22.33 -5.69
CA VAL A 111 -6.62 21.81 -4.36
C VAL A 111 -6.61 22.93 -3.32
N ASN A 112 -7.49 22.83 -2.32
CA ASN A 112 -7.51 23.75 -1.19
C ASN A 112 -6.28 23.56 -0.29
N PRO A 113 -5.41 24.58 -0.13
CA PRO A 113 -4.21 24.49 0.70
C PRO A 113 -4.53 24.33 2.20
N GLU A 114 -5.74 24.65 2.67
CA GLU A 114 -6.13 24.45 4.07
C GLU A 114 -6.04 22.99 4.51
N ARG A 115 -6.08 22.02 3.57
CA ARG A 115 -5.84 20.61 3.89
C ARG A 115 -4.49 20.38 4.57
N ALA A 116 -3.49 21.23 4.31
CA ALA A 116 -2.17 21.15 4.94
C ALA A 116 -2.19 21.47 6.45
N ARG A 117 -3.29 22.03 6.98
CA ARG A 117 -3.47 22.18 8.44
C ARG A 117 -3.62 20.84 9.16
N ILE A 118 -4.02 19.78 8.44
CA ILE A 118 -4.14 18.42 8.96
C ILE A 118 -3.11 17.56 8.20
N PRO A 119 -1.96 17.27 8.81
CA PRO A 119 -0.82 16.71 8.09
C PRO A 119 -0.97 15.22 7.77
N ASP A 120 -1.91 14.49 8.39
CA ASP A 120 -1.99 13.02 8.34
C ASP A 120 -1.85 12.44 6.93
N ALA A 121 -2.54 12.98 5.93
CA ALA A 121 -2.42 12.50 4.55
C ALA A 121 -1.01 12.65 3.96
N SER A 122 -0.37 13.78 4.24
CA SER A 122 1.01 14.03 3.78
C SER A 122 2.04 13.23 4.59
N SER A 123 1.85 13.14 5.90
CA SER A 123 2.67 12.36 6.82
C SER A 123 2.61 10.87 6.50
N TRP A 124 1.41 10.34 6.27
CA TRP A 124 1.19 8.96 5.83
C TRP A 124 1.94 8.67 4.52
N GLY A 125 1.80 9.55 3.52
CA GLY A 125 2.42 9.32 2.22
C GLY A 125 3.95 9.39 2.27
N ARG A 126 4.51 10.27 3.12
CA ARG A 126 5.96 10.31 3.39
C ARG A 126 6.40 9.05 4.13
N MET A 127 5.70 8.66 5.18
CA MET A 127 5.97 7.44 5.95
C MET A 127 5.99 6.22 5.02
N ALA A 128 4.95 6.01 4.22
CA ALA A 128 4.82 4.84 3.36
C ALA A 128 5.93 4.76 2.30
N ARG A 129 6.17 5.87 1.58
CA ARG A 129 7.22 5.93 0.55
C ARG A 129 8.63 5.79 1.14
N THR A 130 8.92 6.52 2.23
CA THR A 130 10.24 6.46 2.87
C THR A 130 10.51 5.06 3.44
N SER A 131 9.53 4.43 4.10
CA SER A 131 9.67 3.07 4.62
C SER A 131 9.96 2.06 3.50
N SER A 132 9.27 2.19 2.37
CA SER A 132 9.49 1.34 1.19
C SER A 132 10.87 1.54 0.55
N THR A 133 11.29 2.79 0.34
CA THR A 133 12.62 3.10 -0.19
C THR A 133 13.73 2.54 0.71
N LEU A 134 13.62 2.78 2.01
CA LEU A 134 14.63 2.33 2.98
C LEU A 134 14.65 0.82 3.14
N ALA A 135 13.49 0.15 3.17
CA ALA A 135 13.43 -1.31 3.21
C ALA A 135 14.04 -1.96 1.95
N LEU A 136 13.80 -1.37 0.77
CA LEU A 136 14.43 -1.84 -0.47
C LEU A 136 15.95 -1.63 -0.47
N ALA A 137 16.40 -0.46 0.02
CA ALA A 137 17.82 -0.16 0.18
C ALA A 137 18.49 -1.11 1.16
N ALA A 138 17.86 -1.44 2.29
CA ALA A 138 18.37 -2.40 3.26
C ALA A 138 18.67 -3.75 2.60
N VAL A 139 17.73 -4.30 1.81
CA VAL A 139 17.89 -5.62 1.20
C VAL A 139 18.88 -5.62 0.03
N LEU A 140 18.81 -4.61 -0.86
CA LEU A 140 19.63 -4.59 -2.08
C LEU A 140 21.04 -4.03 -1.88
N LEU A 141 21.24 -3.19 -0.86
CA LEU A 141 22.52 -2.53 -0.56
C LEU A 141 23.17 -3.05 0.72
N ASP A 142 22.54 -4.00 1.42
CA ASP A 142 23.02 -4.58 2.68
C ASP A 142 23.20 -3.50 3.77
N ASP A 143 22.22 -2.59 3.88
CA ASP A 143 22.29 -1.39 4.72
C ASP A 143 21.36 -1.50 5.94
N GLU A 144 21.95 -1.86 7.09
CA GLU A 144 21.19 -2.05 8.33
C GLU A 144 20.61 -0.73 8.87
N ALA A 145 21.26 0.42 8.65
CA ALA A 145 20.73 1.70 9.09
C ALA A 145 19.42 2.05 8.36
N CYS A 146 19.33 1.70 7.07
CA CYS A 146 18.08 1.81 6.32
C CYS A 146 16.99 0.88 6.91
N ALA A 147 17.35 -0.35 7.31
CA ALA A 147 16.41 -1.29 7.92
C ALA A 147 15.87 -0.77 9.26
N GLU A 148 16.77 -0.30 10.14
CA GLU A 148 16.42 0.29 11.44
C GLU A 148 15.50 1.50 11.29
N ARG A 149 15.79 2.39 10.34
CA ARG A 149 14.96 3.57 10.10
C ARG A 149 13.59 3.18 9.53
N ALA A 150 13.52 2.26 8.56
CA ALA A 150 12.24 1.80 8.03
C ALA A 150 11.37 1.14 9.12
N ALA A 151 11.98 0.30 9.97
CA ALA A 151 11.30 -0.32 11.10
C ALA A 151 10.77 0.73 12.10
N LEU A 152 11.57 1.76 12.42
CA LEU A 152 11.14 2.87 13.28
C LEU A 152 9.91 3.60 12.72
N LEU A 153 9.90 3.90 11.42
CA LEU A 153 8.77 4.59 10.78
C LEU A 153 7.47 3.78 10.85
N ILE A 154 7.55 2.47 10.56
CA ILE A 154 6.40 1.57 10.64
C ILE A 154 5.93 1.41 12.09
N ARG A 155 6.85 1.22 13.05
CA ARG A 155 6.50 1.15 14.48
C ARG A 155 5.77 2.39 14.95
N THR A 156 6.29 3.57 14.62
CA THR A 156 5.70 4.85 15.01
C THR A 156 4.27 4.99 14.47
N TRP A 157 4.04 4.64 13.21
CA TRP A 157 2.72 4.83 12.60
C TRP A 157 1.68 3.78 13.03
N PHE A 158 2.08 2.53 13.26
CA PHE A 158 1.13 1.41 13.39
C PHE A 158 1.13 0.71 14.75
N ILE A 159 2.25 0.74 15.48
CA ILE A 159 2.49 -0.17 16.62
C ILE A 159 2.56 0.57 17.94
N ASP A 160 3.40 1.61 18.01
CA ASP A 160 3.70 2.31 19.26
C ASP A 160 2.42 2.93 19.84
N PRO A 161 2.03 2.57 21.08
CA PRO A 161 0.77 3.02 21.67
C PRO A 161 0.68 4.53 21.85
N GLU A 162 1.80 5.27 21.90
CA GLU A 162 1.78 6.73 22.03
C GLU A 162 1.50 7.43 20.69
N THR A 163 1.76 6.76 19.56
CA THR A 163 1.75 7.40 18.23
C THR A 163 0.92 6.66 17.17
N ARG A 164 0.48 5.43 17.42
CA ARG A 164 -0.16 4.58 16.41
C ARG A 164 -1.47 5.17 15.88
N MET A 165 -1.72 4.99 14.61
CA MET A 165 -3.02 5.27 14.00
C MET A 165 -4.02 4.19 14.40
N HIS A 166 -5.28 4.54 14.66
CA HIS A 166 -6.36 3.54 14.75
C HIS A 166 -6.66 2.92 13.37
N PRO A 167 -7.00 1.63 13.29
CA PRO A 167 -7.17 0.90 12.04
C PRO A 167 -8.50 1.24 11.31
N HIS A 168 -8.75 2.52 11.05
CA HIS A 168 -9.88 3.00 10.25
C HIS A 168 -9.66 4.42 9.70
N LEU A 169 -10.42 4.78 8.66
CA LEU A 169 -10.40 6.12 8.03
C LEU A 169 -11.73 6.87 8.19
N ARG A 170 -12.36 6.75 9.37
CA ARG A 170 -13.65 7.38 9.68
C ARG A 170 -13.70 8.89 9.44
N TYR A 171 -12.58 9.60 9.62
CA TYR A 171 -12.49 11.06 9.44
C TYR A 171 -11.67 11.43 8.19
N GLY A 172 -11.51 10.48 7.26
CA GLY A 172 -10.89 10.70 5.97
C GLY A 172 -11.73 11.61 5.07
N GLN A 173 -11.06 12.61 4.49
CA GLN A 173 -11.61 13.60 3.57
C GLN A 173 -12.90 14.28 4.04
N ALA A 174 -12.94 14.70 5.30
CA ALA A 174 -13.98 15.54 5.86
C ALA A 174 -14.26 16.79 5.00
N ILE A 175 -15.47 17.30 5.10
CA ILE A 175 -15.90 18.53 4.42
C ILE A 175 -16.54 19.46 5.47
N PRO A 176 -15.86 20.56 5.84
CA PRO A 176 -16.38 21.48 6.86
C PRO A 176 -17.79 21.97 6.55
N GLY A 177 -18.66 21.88 7.56
CA GLY A 177 -20.08 22.21 7.47
C GLY A 177 -20.95 21.19 6.72
N ARG A 178 -20.41 20.02 6.34
CA ARG A 178 -21.19 18.96 5.66
C ARG A 178 -21.08 17.59 6.31
N VAL A 179 -19.86 17.06 6.40
CA VAL A 179 -19.59 15.69 6.87
C VAL A 179 -18.23 15.59 7.54
N ASP A 180 -18.15 14.80 8.60
CA ASP A 180 -16.94 14.62 9.41
C ASP A 180 -15.94 13.63 8.79
N GLY A 181 -16.37 12.86 7.79
CA GLY A 181 -15.58 11.93 7.01
C GLY A 181 -16.46 11.23 5.98
N ARG A 182 -15.83 10.51 5.04
CA ARG A 182 -16.54 9.83 3.95
C ARG A 182 -15.71 8.73 3.32
N ASP A 183 -16.39 7.81 2.64
CA ASP A 183 -15.81 6.66 1.96
C ASP A 183 -14.67 7.01 0.99
N ILE A 184 -14.80 8.13 0.25
CA ILE A 184 -13.76 8.68 -0.65
C ILE A 184 -12.41 8.89 0.06
N GLY A 185 -12.40 9.05 1.39
CA GLY A 185 -11.19 9.16 2.20
C GLY A 185 -10.29 7.93 2.18
N ILE A 186 -10.80 6.75 1.81
CA ILE A 186 -9.99 5.53 1.66
C ILE A 186 -8.86 5.71 0.63
N ILE A 187 -9.03 6.59 -0.36
CA ILE A 187 -7.99 6.88 -1.36
C ILE A 187 -6.74 7.55 -0.79
N ASP A 188 -6.84 8.13 0.41
CA ASP A 188 -5.72 8.81 1.04
C ASP A 188 -4.60 7.83 1.39
N THR A 189 -4.96 6.57 1.68
CA THR A 189 -4.01 5.48 1.99
C THR A 189 -3.82 4.49 0.85
N ARG A 190 -4.13 4.88 -0.40
CA ARG A 190 -4.10 3.98 -1.57
C ARG A 190 -2.77 3.24 -1.79
N GLU A 191 -1.67 3.83 -1.34
CA GLU A 191 -0.31 3.25 -1.42
C GLU A 191 0.05 2.41 -0.18
N VAL A 192 -0.91 1.90 0.59
CA VAL A 192 -0.64 1.00 1.74
C VAL A 192 0.18 -0.22 1.32
N PHE A 193 0.10 -0.60 0.05
CA PHE A 193 0.91 -1.66 -0.53
C PHE A 193 2.43 -1.43 -0.40
N LEU A 194 2.88 -0.17 -0.34
CA LEU A 194 4.28 0.17 -0.09
C LEU A 194 4.71 -0.24 1.32
N VAL A 195 3.79 -0.17 2.30
CA VAL A 195 4.03 -0.62 3.67
C VAL A 195 4.04 -2.14 3.72
N THR A 196 3.11 -2.83 3.05
CA THR A 196 3.10 -4.30 3.03
C THR A 196 4.35 -4.87 2.38
N ASP A 197 4.86 -4.21 1.32
CA ASP A 197 6.14 -4.57 0.69
C ASP A 197 7.32 -4.31 1.63
N ALA A 198 7.34 -3.16 2.32
CA ALA A 198 8.39 -2.83 3.27
C ALA A 198 8.48 -3.86 4.40
N VAL A 199 7.33 -4.28 4.97
CA VAL A 199 7.29 -5.34 6.00
C VAL A 199 7.94 -6.62 5.48
N ARG A 200 7.56 -7.09 4.28
CA ARG A 200 8.14 -8.31 3.68
C ARG A 200 9.64 -8.24 3.42
N LEU A 201 10.14 -7.07 3.05
CA LEU A 201 11.58 -6.85 2.88
C LEU A 201 12.31 -6.86 4.24
N LEU A 202 11.69 -6.25 5.25
CA LEU A 202 12.22 -6.15 6.60
C LEU A 202 12.23 -7.47 7.37
N GLU A 203 11.35 -8.43 7.05
CA GLU A 203 11.36 -9.79 7.60
C GLU A 203 12.73 -10.50 7.45
N GLN A 204 13.59 -10.04 6.53
CA GLN A 204 14.95 -10.55 6.33
C GLN A 204 16.03 -9.84 7.18
N SER A 205 15.69 -8.77 7.90
CA SER A 205 16.61 -7.93 8.67
C SER A 205 16.48 -8.18 10.18
N HIS A 206 17.57 -7.93 10.92
CA HIS A 206 17.58 -7.97 12.39
C HIS A 206 16.83 -6.79 13.02
N ALA A 207 16.67 -5.70 12.29
CA ALA A 207 15.90 -4.54 12.71
C ALA A 207 14.39 -4.81 12.87
N TRP A 208 13.87 -5.91 12.32
CA TRP A 208 12.47 -6.30 12.37
C TRP A 208 12.29 -7.56 13.22
N THR A 209 11.54 -7.43 14.32
CA THR A 209 11.37 -8.52 15.28
C THR A 209 10.07 -9.29 15.03
N PRO A 210 9.94 -10.53 15.54
CA PRO A 210 8.67 -11.26 15.52
C PRO A 210 7.51 -10.48 16.16
N ASP A 211 7.78 -9.69 17.21
CA ASP A 211 6.77 -8.88 17.89
C ASP A 211 6.29 -7.73 16.98
N ASP A 212 7.18 -7.14 16.19
CA ASP A 212 6.80 -6.12 15.20
C ASP A 212 5.91 -6.71 14.11
N ASP A 213 6.27 -7.91 13.63
CA ASP A 213 5.52 -8.63 12.61
C ASP A 213 4.11 -9.00 13.11
N GLU A 214 4.01 -9.54 14.33
CA GLU A 214 2.73 -9.84 14.95
C GLU A 214 1.87 -8.57 15.10
N ALA A 215 2.46 -7.47 15.57
CA ALA A 215 1.75 -6.22 15.81
C ALA A 215 1.25 -5.54 14.52
N ILE A 216 2.09 -5.46 13.47
CA ILE A 216 1.64 -4.88 12.19
C ILE A 216 0.56 -5.73 11.55
N ARG A 217 0.67 -7.07 11.62
CA ARG A 217 -0.33 -7.99 11.07
C ARG A 217 -1.64 -7.91 11.84
N ALA A 218 -1.60 -7.71 13.16
CA ALA A 218 -2.80 -7.44 13.94
C ALA A 218 -3.48 -6.14 13.49
N TRP A 219 -2.73 -5.04 13.37
CA TRP A 219 -3.27 -3.77 12.88
C TRP A 219 -3.89 -3.89 11.49
N MET A 220 -3.17 -4.55 10.56
CA MET A 220 -3.61 -4.75 9.18
C MET A 220 -4.86 -5.62 9.09
N ARG A 221 -5.01 -6.61 10.00
CA ARG A 221 -6.22 -7.42 10.10
C ARG A 221 -7.42 -6.59 10.54
N ASP A 222 -7.24 -5.77 11.57
CA ASP A 222 -8.31 -4.89 12.07
C ASP A 222 -8.71 -3.84 11.02
N TYR A 223 -7.72 -3.28 10.29
CA TYR A 223 -8.00 -2.32 9.21
C TYR A 223 -8.70 -2.97 8.04
N LEU A 224 -8.29 -4.18 7.64
CA LEU A 224 -8.95 -4.93 6.57
C LEU A 224 -10.39 -5.27 6.93
N GLU A 225 -10.65 -5.73 8.16
CA GLU A 225 -12.01 -5.99 8.67
C GLU A 225 -12.88 -4.73 8.58
N TRP A 226 -12.38 -3.59 9.04
CA TRP A 226 -13.08 -2.31 8.92
C TRP A 226 -13.28 -1.90 7.45
N LEU A 227 -12.28 -2.10 6.60
CA LEU A 227 -12.33 -1.72 5.19
C LEU A 227 -13.43 -2.49 4.45
N VAL A 228 -13.51 -3.82 4.63
CA VAL A 228 -14.41 -4.69 3.86
C VAL A 228 -15.79 -4.87 4.47
N HIS A 229 -15.94 -4.68 5.79
CA HIS A 229 -17.21 -4.86 6.51
C HIS A 229 -17.76 -3.59 7.16
N GLY A 230 -16.96 -2.53 7.24
CA GLY A 230 -17.33 -1.28 7.87
C GLY A 230 -18.22 -0.36 7.03
N GLU A 231 -18.40 0.85 7.57
CA GLU A 231 -19.32 1.87 7.06
C GLU A 231 -18.92 2.42 5.68
N TYR A 232 -17.62 2.41 5.35
CA TYR A 232 -17.08 3.01 4.12
C TYR A 232 -16.71 2.00 3.03
N ARG A 233 -17.06 0.72 3.19
CA ARG A 233 -16.82 -0.33 2.18
C ARG A 233 -17.40 -0.01 0.78
N THR A 234 -18.38 0.91 0.71
CA THR A 234 -19.02 1.36 -0.54
C THR A 234 -18.05 2.05 -1.50
N GLU A 235 -16.89 2.48 -1.02
CA GLU A 235 -15.79 2.93 -1.87
C GLU A 235 -15.43 1.88 -2.94
N GLY A 236 -15.42 0.59 -2.57
CA GLY A 236 -15.16 -0.52 -3.49
C GLY A 236 -16.23 -0.74 -4.58
N ASP A 237 -17.37 -0.06 -4.46
CA ASP A 237 -18.48 -0.11 -5.42
C ASP A 237 -18.47 1.08 -6.39
N ARG A 238 -17.53 2.03 -6.26
CA ARG A 238 -17.38 3.14 -7.20
C ARG A 238 -17.04 2.65 -8.62
N ARG A 239 -17.22 3.53 -9.61
CA ARG A 239 -17.03 3.23 -11.03
C ARG A 239 -15.78 3.86 -11.64
N ASN A 240 -14.88 4.36 -10.79
CA ASN A 240 -13.68 5.08 -11.17
C ASN A 240 -12.48 4.59 -10.34
N ASN A 241 -11.34 5.27 -10.45
CA ASN A 241 -10.06 4.96 -9.84
C ASN A 241 -10.15 4.61 -8.34
N HIS A 242 -11.12 5.17 -7.60
CA HIS A 242 -11.32 4.87 -6.19
C HIS A 242 -11.55 3.38 -5.92
N ALA A 243 -12.38 2.72 -6.72
CA ALA A 243 -12.65 1.29 -6.53
C ALA A 243 -11.49 0.40 -7.00
N THR A 244 -10.69 0.85 -7.97
CA THR A 244 -9.45 0.17 -8.37
C THR A 244 -8.43 0.23 -7.23
N TRP A 245 -8.22 1.41 -6.64
CA TRP A 245 -7.31 1.58 -5.51
C TRP A 245 -7.82 0.90 -4.24
N TYR A 246 -9.13 0.80 -4.05
CA TYR A 246 -9.71 -0.02 -2.99
C TYR A 246 -9.30 -1.50 -3.13
N ASP A 247 -9.42 -2.08 -4.34
CA ASP A 247 -9.03 -3.48 -4.57
C ASP A 247 -7.52 -3.70 -4.33
N VAL A 248 -6.67 -2.74 -4.70
CA VAL A 248 -5.22 -2.80 -4.41
C VAL A 248 -4.98 -2.88 -2.90
N GLN A 249 -5.63 -2.02 -2.10
CA GLN A 249 -5.49 -2.06 -0.64
C GLN A 249 -5.93 -3.42 -0.08
N VAL A 250 -7.10 -3.92 -0.49
CA VAL A 250 -7.64 -5.22 -0.04
C VAL A 250 -6.67 -6.35 -0.38
N VAL A 251 -6.19 -6.43 -1.63
CA VAL A 251 -5.31 -7.51 -2.08
C VAL A 251 -3.96 -7.45 -1.37
N SER A 252 -3.32 -6.29 -1.29
CA SER A 252 -2.01 -6.16 -0.65
C SER A 252 -2.04 -6.52 0.83
N ILE A 253 -3.08 -6.12 1.54
CA ILE A 253 -3.24 -6.46 2.96
C ILE A 253 -3.60 -7.94 3.13
N ALA A 254 -4.57 -8.45 2.35
CA ALA A 254 -4.97 -9.86 2.42
C ALA A 254 -3.81 -10.81 2.08
N ASP A 255 -2.98 -10.46 1.09
CA ASP A 255 -1.79 -11.22 0.71
C ASP A 255 -0.73 -11.20 1.82
N LEU A 256 -0.48 -10.03 2.45
CA LEU A 256 0.40 -9.98 3.63
C LEU A 256 -0.12 -10.92 4.71
N LEU A 257 -1.42 -10.91 5.00
CA LEU A 257 -2.05 -11.70 6.07
C LEU A 257 -2.21 -13.20 5.75
N GLY A 258 -1.88 -13.66 4.55
CA GLY A 258 -2.10 -15.06 4.14
C GLY A 258 -3.59 -15.42 4.03
N LEU A 259 -4.40 -14.50 3.49
CA LEU A 259 -5.84 -14.69 3.25
C LEU A 259 -6.08 -14.99 1.76
N GLU A 260 -5.53 -16.10 1.26
CA GLU A 260 -5.54 -16.44 -0.16
C GLU A 260 -6.95 -16.47 -0.78
N PRO A 261 -8.00 -16.98 -0.11
CA PRO A 261 -9.35 -16.94 -0.68
C PRO A 261 -9.84 -15.53 -1.01
N LEU A 262 -9.51 -14.53 -0.17
CA LEU A 262 -9.91 -13.14 -0.40
C LEU A 262 -9.11 -12.51 -1.54
N VAL A 263 -7.81 -12.82 -1.63
CA VAL A 263 -6.95 -12.41 -2.74
C VAL A 263 -7.49 -12.95 -4.06
N GLU A 264 -7.72 -14.26 -4.14
CA GLU A 264 -8.23 -14.92 -5.36
C GLU A 264 -9.60 -14.37 -5.77
N ASP A 265 -10.52 -14.23 -4.82
CA ASP A 265 -11.87 -13.77 -5.07
C ASP A 265 -11.91 -12.30 -5.55
N THR A 266 -11.05 -11.44 -5.00
CA THR A 266 -10.90 -10.06 -5.45
C THR A 266 -10.32 -10.01 -6.86
N LEU A 267 -9.19 -10.70 -7.12
CA LEU A 267 -8.51 -10.70 -8.42
C LEU A 267 -9.38 -11.30 -9.54
N ARG A 268 -10.12 -12.38 -9.28
CA ARG A 268 -11.03 -13.00 -10.27
C ARG A 268 -12.13 -12.04 -10.75
N ARG A 269 -12.53 -11.09 -9.91
CA ARG A 269 -13.58 -10.12 -10.25
C ARG A 269 -13.08 -8.87 -10.95
N VAL A 270 -11.78 -8.60 -10.97
CA VAL A 270 -11.20 -7.37 -11.56
C VAL A 270 -11.66 -7.16 -13.00
N HIS A 271 -11.66 -8.22 -13.82
CA HIS A 271 -12.13 -8.10 -15.21
C HIS A 271 -13.58 -7.62 -15.28
N ALA A 272 -14.49 -8.27 -14.55
CA ALA A 272 -15.92 -7.98 -14.61
C ALA A 272 -16.33 -6.68 -13.87
N ARG A 273 -15.63 -6.33 -12.78
CA ARG A 273 -15.97 -5.18 -11.92
C ARG A 273 -15.18 -3.91 -12.22
N ARG A 274 -14.00 -4.00 -12.83
CA ARG A 274 -13.11 -2.87 -13.11
C ARG A 274 -12.86 -2.72 -14.61
N ILE A 275 -12.12 -3.65 -15.22
CA ILE A 275 -11.64 -3.50 -16.60
C ILE A 275 -12.78 -3.33 -17.61
N ALA A 276 -13.70 -4.29 -17.69
CA ALA A 276 -14.81 -4.25 -18.64
C ALA A 276 -15.74 -3.03 -18.50
N PRO A 277 -16.10 -2.58 -17.27
CA PRO A 277 -16.93 -1.38 -17.13
C PRO A 277 -16.18 -0.03 -17.14
N TYR A 278 -14.85 0.00 -16.96
CA TYR A 278 -14.10 1.26 -16.85
C TYR A 278 -13.35 1.60 -18.14
N ILE A 279 -12.87 0.60 -18.88
CA ILE A 279 -12.05 0.77 -20.08
C ILE A 279 -12.88 0.44 -21.32
N ALA A 280 -13.13 1.44 -22.15
CA ALA A 280 -13.83 1.29 -23.42
C ALA A 280 -13.00 0.49 -24.44
N VAL A 281 -13.64 0.09 -25.54
CA VAL A 281 -13.01 -0.75 -26.59
C VAL A 281 -11.80 -0.07 -27.24
N ASP A 282 -11.79 1.26 -27.28
CA ASP A 282 -10.68 2.08 -27.78
C ASP A 282 -9.61 2.40 -26.71
N GLY A 283 -9.81 1.90 -25.48
CA GLY A 283 -8.91 2.11 -24.35
C GLY A 283 -9.27 3.32 -23.47
N GLU A 284 -10.32 4.08 -23.79
CA GLU A 284 -10.71 5.25 -22.98
C GLU A 284 -11.21 4.83 -21.58
N GLN A 285 -10.74 5.54 -20.55
CA GLN A 285 -11.26 5.45 -19.19
C GLN A 285 -12.27 6.58 -18.94
N VAL A 286 -13.52 6.37 -19.33
CA VAL A 286 -14.55 7.44 -19.46
C VAL A 286 -14.75 8.28 -18.19
N GLU A 287 -14.76 7.65 -17.01
CA GLU A 287 -14.94 8.37 -15.74
C GLU A 287 -13.71 9.21 -15.36
N GLU A 288 -12.54 8.84 -15.86
CA GLU A 288 -11.27 9.53 -15.61
C GLU A 288 -11.04 10.67 -16.61
N THR A 289 -11.27 10.42 -17.90
CA THR A 289 -11.14 11.45 -18.95
C THR A 289 -12.16 12.58 -18.81
N ALA A 290 -13.28 12.34 -18.13
CA ALA A 290 -14.27 13.37 -17.79
C ALA A 290 -13.80 14.38 -16.70
N ARG A 291 -12.68 14.12 -16.02
CA ARG A 291 -12.16 14.97 -14.94
C ARG A 291 -11.39 16.18 -15.47
N THR A 292 -11.30 17.25 -14.67
CA THR A 292 -10.50 18.44 -15.00
C THR A 292 -9.05 18.11 -15.34
N HIS A 293 -8.48 17.10 -14.68
CA HIS A 293 -7.12 16.58 -14.92
C HIS A 293 -7.15 15.15 -15.51
N GLY A 294 -7.93 14.94 -16.58
CA GLY A 294 -8.23 13.59 -17.08
C GLY A 294 -7.02 12.73 -17.49
N TRP A 295 -5.91 13.35 -17.92
CA TRP A 295 -4.67 12.64 -18.24
C TRP A 295 -3.99 12.02 -17.01
N GLU A 296 -4.04 12.67 -15.85
CA GLU A 296 -3.43 12.15 -14.62
C GLU A 296 -4.31 11.11 -13.93
N TYR A 297 -5.62 11.20 -14.13
CA TYR A 297 -6.59 10.23 -13.60
C TYR A 297 -6.62 8.93 -14.42
N SER A 298 -6.31 9.00 -15.71
CA SER A 298 -6.26 7.85 -16.64
C SER A 298 -4.95 7.09 -16.49
#